data_AF-A0A973CMD1-F1
#
_entry.id   AF-A0A973CMD1-F1
#
_cell.length_a   1.000
_cell.length_b   1.000
_cell.length_c   1.000
_cell.angle_alpha   90.00
_cell.angle_beta   90.00
_cell.angle_gamma   90.00
#
_symmetry.space_group_name_H-M   'P 1'
#
loop_
_entity.id
_entity.type
_entity.pdbx_description
1 polymer ?
#
loop_
_entity_poly.entity_id
_entity_poly.type
_entity_poly.pdbx_seq_one_letter_code
_entity_poly.pdbx_strand_id
1 'polypeptide(L)'
;MKEILWIRKNQFPDSTTVSLKRFGYDIQLAGSLHSAWSVLQDHQVDVIIYNEADFKNSGVNNFGSIKTFSMDIPIIVVTKQLDNRISHEANDYIHENDTSIKNLIQSFRFITEQQYFRRLVGEEKELVSVCLYCEKTKNGTGKWQIDPYFERGQDSISHGICNDCYERVEREIMDEIG
;
A
#
# COMPACT_ATOMS: atom_id res chain seq x y z
N MET A 1 -5.05 3.88 -16.60
CA MET A 1 -3.77 4.12 -15.92
C MET A 1 -4.13 4.48 -14.49
N LYS A 2 -3.43 3.94 -13.49
CA LYS A 2 -3.72 4.27 -12.08
C LYS A 2 -2.85 5.45 -11.63
N GLU A 3 -3.44 6.44 -11.01
CA GLU A 3 -2.77 7.67 -10.56
C GLU A 3 -2.32 7.54 -9.10
N ILE A 4 -1.03 7.74 -8.85
CA ILE A 4 -0.42 7.65 -7.53
C ILE A 4 0.09 9.02 -7.12
N LEU A 5 -0.29 9.48 -5.93
CA LEU A 5 0.32 10.65 -5.30
C LEU A 5 1.36 10.21 -4.28
N TRP A 6 2.62 10.55 -4.53
CA TRP A 6 3.69 10.34 -3.56
C TRP A 6 4.04 11.63 -2.82
N ILE A 7 3.78 11.64 -1.52
CA ILE A 7 4.10 12.75 -0.62
C ILE A 7 5.46 12.46 0.05
N ARG A 8 6.51 13.09 -0.45
CA ARG A 8 7.90 12.96 0.05
C ARG A 8 8.74 14.17 -0.35
N LYS A 9 9.72 14.53 0.48
CA LYS A 9 10.58 15.72 0.24
C LYS A 9 11.57 15.53 -0.91
N ASN A 10 12.12 14.34 -1.04
CA ASN A 10 13.14 14.03 -2.06
C ASN A 10 12.49 13.41 -3.29
N GLN A 11 13.09 13.49 -4.47
CA GLN A 11 12.59 12.76 -5.64
C GLN A 11 12.94 11.27 -5.57
N PHE A 12 12.25 10.44 -6.34
CA PHE A 12 12.64 9.06 -6.58
C PHE A 12 13.84 9.00 -7.54
N PRO A 13 14.68 7.96 -7.50
CA PRO A 13 15.46 7.60 -8.67
C PRO A 13 14.55 7.47 -9.91
N ASP A 14 14.90 8.13 -11.01
CA ASP A 14 14.12 8.13 -12.26
C ASP A 14 13.76 6.71 -12.73
N SER A 15 14.61 5.73 -12.44
CA SER A 15 14.41 4.33 -12.77
C SER A 15 13.15 3.71 -12.16
N THR A 16 12.73 4.12 -10.96
CA THR A 16 11.51 3.59 -10.33
C THR A 16 10.25 4.18 -10.96
N THR A 17 10.24 5.48 -11.25
CA THR A 17 9.12 6.14 -11.94
C THR A 17 8.89 5.54 -13.31
N VAL A 18 9.97 5.31 -14.07
CA VAL A 18 9.91 4.63 -15.38
C VAL A 18 9.37 3.21 -15.22
N SER A 19 9.82 2.47 -14.22
CA SER A 19 9.37 1.09 -13.99
C SER A 19 7.88 1.04 -13.64
N LEU A 20 7.42 1.86 -12.71
CA LEU A 20 6.01 1.91 -12.30
C LEU A 20 5.10 2.33 -13.44
N LYS A 21 5.54 3.26 -14.30
CA LYS A 21 4.84 3.64 -15.53
C LYS A 21 4.66 2.48 -16.50
N ARG A 22 5.67 1.61 -16.65
CA ARG A 22 5.56 0.38 -17.45
C ARG A 22 4.52 -0.61 -16.90
N PHE A 23 4.28 -0.58 -15.58
CA PHE A 23 3.22 -1.37 -14.94
C PHE A 23 1.86 -0.65 -14.89
N GLY A 24 1.71 0.48 -15.59
CA GLY A 24 0.44 1.20 -15.73
C GLY A 24 0.10 2.16 -14.59
N TYR A 25 1.10 2.55 -13.79
CA TYR A 25 0.97 3.53 -12.72
C TYR A 25 1.62 4.86 -13.11
N ASP A 26 0.90 5.97 -13.10
CA ASP A 26 1.48 7.31 -13.23
C ASP A 26 1.68 7.91 -11.83
N ILE A 27 2.80 8.60 -11.62
CA ILE A 27 3.21 9.07 -10.30
C ILE A 27 3.33 10.58 -10.31
N GLN A 28 2.56 11.22 -9.44
CA GLN A 28 2.66 12.62 -9.12
C GLN A 28 3.45 12.79 -7.81
N LEU A 29 4.42 13.70 -7.80
CA LEU A 29 5.27 13.96 -6.63
C LEU A 29 4.82 15.24 -5.92
N ALA A 30 4.66 15.16 -4.61
CA ALA A 30 4.39 16.29 -3.74
C ALA A 30 5.48 16.42 -2.66
N GLY A 31 6.28 17.48 -2.76
CA GLY A 31 7.36 17.82 -1.82
C GLY A 31 6.87 18.28 -0.44
N SER A 32 5.60 18.70 -0.35
CA SER A 32 4.96 19.21 0.86
C SER A 32 3.48 18.83 0.92
N LEU A 33 2.87 18.94 2.10
CA LEU A 33 1.42 18.76 2.27
C LEU A 33 0.61 19.75 1.42
N HIS A 34 1.09 20.98 1.27
CA HIS A 34 0.43 22.00 0.46
C HIS A 34 0.44 21.64 -1.04
N SER A 35 1.57 21.13 -1.54
CA SER A 35 1.63 20.62 -2.92
C SER A 35 0.76 19.36 -3.09
N ALA A 36 0.70 18.50 -2.07
CA ALA A 36 -0.15 17.30 -2.12
C ALA A 36 -1.62 17.68 -2.18
N TRP A 37 -2.03 18.67 -1.40
CA TRP A 37 -3.38 19.23 -1.42
C TRP A 37 -3.75 19.79 -2.80
N SER A 38 -2.83 20.53 -3.43
CA SER A 38 -3.06 21.07 -4.78
C SER A 38 -3.30 19.95 -5.79
N VAL A 39 -2.49 18.88 -5.73
CA VAL A 39 -2.69 17.70 -6.59
C VAL A 39 -4.05 17.03 -6.33
N LEU A 40 -4.45 16.86 -5.08
CA LEU A 40 -5.72 16.23 -4.72
C LEU A 40 -6.96 17.05 -5.16
N GLN A 41 -6.82 18.36 -5.37
CA GLN A 41 -7.90 19.20 -5.89
C GLN A 41 -8.05 19.09 -7.41
N ASP A 42 -6.95 18.97 -8.13
CA ASP A 42 -6.91 19.06 -9.59
C ASP A 42 -6.92 17.68 -10.28
N HIS A 43 -6.54 16.63 -9.56
CA HIS A 43 -6.35 15.29 -10.12
C HIS A 43 -7.09 14.21 -9.33
N GLN A 44 -7.62 13.23 -10.06
CA GLN A 44 -8.12 12.00 -9.45
C GLN A 44 -6.93 11.12 -9.07
N VAL A 45 -6.79 10.83 -7.77
CA VAL A 45 -5.72 9.98 -7.23
C VAL A 45 -6.31 8.67 -6.75
N ASP A 46 -5.74 7.55 -7.18
CA ASP A 46 -6.17 6.20 -6.78
C ASP A 46 -5.52 5.72 -5.47
N VAL A 47 -4.28 6.16 -5.23
CA VAL A 47 -3.47 5.75 -4.06
C VAL A 47 -2.57 6.90 -3.61
N ILE A 48 -2.46 7.11 -2.30
CA ILE A 48 -1.46 8.00 -1.70
C ILE A 48 -0.34 7.18 -1.08
N ILE A 49 0.90 7.58 -1.34
CA ILE A 49 2.08 7.09 -0.61
C ILE A 49 2.60 8.22 0.24
N TYR A 50 2.64 8.01 1.56
CA TYR A 50 3.07 9.00 2.52
C TYR A 50 4.38 8.56 3.19
N ASN A 51 5.46 9.33 3.00
CA ASN A 51 6.71 9.07 3.70
C ASN A 51 6.71 9.75 5.07
N GLU A 52 6.55 8.96 6.14
CA GLU A 52 6.44 9.49 7.50
C GLU A 52 7.71 10.26 7.92
N ALA A 53 8.88 9.73 7.58
CA ALA A 53 10.17 10.27 8.02
C ALA A 53 10.38 11.73 7.56
N ASP A 54 9.84 12.08 6.39
CA ASP A 54 10.00 13.42 5.82
C ASP A 54 9.24 14.50 6.60
N PHE A 55 8.21 14.11 7.37
CA PHE A 55 7.27 15.03 8.00
C PHE A 55 7.16 14.87 9.53
N LYS A 56 7.86 13.89 10.13
CA LYS A 56 7.81 13.59 11.57
C LYS A 56 8.09 14.77 12.50
N ASN A 57 8.90 15.74 12.06
CA ASN A 57 9.36 16.87 12.88
C ASN A 57 8.58 18.18 12.68
N SER A 58 7.48 18.22 11.94
CA SER A 58 6.76 19.49 11.69
C SER A 58 5.86 19.95 12.84
N GLY A 59 5.71 19.15 13.92
CA GLY A 59 4.89 19.50 15.09
C GLY A 59 3.37 19.47 14.87
N VAL A 60 2.91 19.21 13.64
CA VAL A 60 1.50 19.13 13.26
C VAL A 60 1.14 17.66 12.99
N ASN A 61 -0.10 17.25 13.28
CA ASN A 61 -0.63 15.94 12.88
C ASN A 61 -0.83 15.88 11.34
N ASN A 62 0.28 15.81 10.61
CA ASN A 62 0.29 15.84 9.14
C ASN A 62 -0.46 14.66 8.53
N PHE A 63 -0.31 13.49 9.14
CA PHE A 63 -0.96 12.28 8.67
C PHE A 63 -2.47 12.39 8.81
N GLY A 64 -2.96 12.78 10.00
CA GLY A 64 -4.39 13.01 10.20
C GLY A 64 -4.97 14.09 9.29
N SER A 65 -4.17 15.11 8.96
CA SER A 65 -4.57 16.15 7.99
C SER A 65 -4.78 15.53 6.60
N ILE A 66 -3.80 14.79 6.07
CA ILE A 66 -3.96 14.08 4.79
C ILE A 66 -5.16 13.14 4.84
N LYS A 67 -5.28 12.33 5.90
CA LYS A 67 -6.36 11.35 6.03
C LYS A 67 -7.74 11.98 6.00
N THR A 68 -7.91 13.13 6.67
CA THR A 68 -9.16 13.90 6.66
C THR A 68 -9.52 14.35 5.25
N PHE A 69 -8.53 14.76 4.47
CA PHE A 69 -8.69 15.27 3.12
C PHE A 69 -8.83 14.18 2.05
N SER A 70 -8.32 12.98 2.33
CA SER A 70 -8.28 11.86 1.40
C SER A 70 -9.07 10.66 1.95
N MET A 71 -10.25 10.93 2.53
CA MET A 71 -11.02 9.96 3.30
C MET A 71 -11.25 8.63 2.55
N ASP A 72 -11.53 8.72 1.26
CA ASP A 72 -11.84 7.58 0.38
C ASP A 72 -10.64 7.05 -0.43
N ILE A 73 -9.47 7.68 -0.28
CA ILE A 73 -8.26 7.33 -1.02
C ILE A 73 -7.38 6.48 -0.10
N PRO A 74 -7.01 5.26 -0.50
CA PRO A 74 -6.15 4.42 0.30
C PRO A 74 -4.75 5.05 0.46
N ILE A 75 -4.24 5.02 1.69
CA ILE A 75 -2.92 5.56 2.04
C ILE A 75 -1.98 4.42 2.41
N ILE A 76 -0.83 4.36 1.74
CA ILE A 76 0.30 3.51 2.10
C ILE A 76 1.33 4.37 2.84
N VAL A 77 1.70 3.98 4.05
CA VAL A 77 2.73 4.68 4.82
C VAL A 77 4.08 4.01 4.61
N VAL A 78 5.07 4.79 4.20
CA VAL A 78 6.48 4.40 4.18
C VAL A 78 7.13 4.88 5.46
N THR A 79 7.70 3.97 6.24
CA THR A 79 8.31 4.31 7.54
C THR A 79 9.49 3.40 7.90
N LYS A 80 10.39 3.89 8.76
CA LYS A 80 11.47 3.09 9.38
C LYS A 80 10.99 2.33 10.61
N GLN A 81 9.93 2.81 11.26
CA GLN A 81 9.42 2.23 12.48
C GLN A 81 7.92 2.51 12.57
N LEU A 82 7.14 1.46 12.79
CA LEU A 82 5.69 1.60 12.99
C LEU A 82 5.44 2.47 14.22
N ASP A 83 4.90 3.67 13.99
CA ASP A 83 4.34 4.51 15.03
C ASP A 83 2.89 4.07 15.28
N ASN A 84 2.58 3.68 16.52
CA ASN A 84 1.25 3.20 16.93
C ASN A 84 0.13 4.23 16.66
N ARG A 85 0.48 5.53 16.51
CA ARG A 85 -0.49 6.59 16.20
C ARG A 85 -0.95 6.56 14.74
N ILE A 86 -0.07 6.15 13.84
CA ILE A 86 -0.36 6.07 12.41
C ILE A 86 -0.90 4.68 12.06
N SER A 87 -0.47 3.65 12.81
CA SER A 87 -0.71 2.23 12.52
C SER A 87 -2.18 1.83 12.30
N HIS A 88 -3.13 2.58 12.84
CA HIS A 88 -4.56 2.26 12.76
C HIS A 88 -5.29 3.00 11.64
N GLU A 89 -4.68 4.00 11.03
CA GLU A 89 -5.37 4.90 10.09
C GLU A 89 -4.90 4.75 8.63
N ALA A 90 -3.72 4.15 8.39
CA ALA A 90 -3.28 3.82 7.03
C ALA A 90 -3.83 2.46 6.56
N ASN A 91 -3.88 2.30 5.23
CA ASN A 91 -4.39 1.09 4.59
C ASN A 91 -3.31 0.00 4.41
N ASP A 92 -2.04 0.39 4.32
CA ASP A 92 -0.89 -0.53 4.30
C ASP A 92 0.38 0.18 4.78
N TYR A 93 1.41 -0.60 5.11
CA TYR A 93 2.71 -0.10 5.54
C TYR A 93 3.83 -0.76 4.74
N ILE A 94 4.80 0.05 4.34
CA ILE A 94 6.03 -0.41 3.71
C ILE A 94 7.20 0.09 4.54
N HIS A 95 8.09 -0.82 4.91
CA HIS A 95 9.34 -0.43 5.56
C HIS A 95 10.21 0.34 4.55
N GLU A 96 10.87 1.43 4.93
CA GLU A 96 11.62 2.28 3.98
C GLU A 96 12.72 1.50 3.22
N ASN A 97 13.36 0.54 3.89
CA ASN A 97 14.34 -0.34 3.25
C ASN A 97 13.74 -1.38 2.28
N ASP A 98 12.41 -1.44 2.20
CA ASP A 98 11.64 -2.43 1.45
C ASP A 98 10.78 -1.78 0.35
N THR A 99 11.09 -0.54 -0.05
CA THR A 99 10.39 0.18 -1.15
C THR A 99 10.85 -0.29 -2.53
N SER A 100 11.14 -1.58 -2.70
CA SER A 100 11.42 -2.15 -4.01
C SER A 100 10.19 -1.99 -4.92
N ILE A 101 10.41 -1.90 -6.24
CA ILE A 101 9.30 -1.79 -7.22
C ILE A 101 8.30 -2.93 -7.04
N LYS A 102 8.80 -4.14 -6.77
CA LYS A 102 7.98 -5.33 -6.53
C LYS A 102 7.03 -5.14 -5.35
N ASN A 103 7.54 -4.69 -4.21
CA ASN A 103 6.73 -4.50 -3.00
C ASN A 103 5.73 -3.36 -3.18
N LEU A 104 6.13 -2.27 -3.84
CA LEU A 104 5.22 -1.18 -4.18
C LEU A 104 4.05 -1.68 -5.03
N ILE A 105 4.32 -2.43 -6.09
CA ILE A 105 3.29 -3.01 -6.96
C ILE A 105 2.37 -3.96 -6.18
N GLN A 106 2.92 -4.80 -5.31
CA GLN A 106 2.13 -5.72 -4.50
C GLN A 106 1.22 -4.97 -3.53
N SER A 107 1.73 -3.97 -2.83
CA SER A 107 0.93 -3.11 -1.96
C SER A 107 -0.16 -2.38 -2.75
N PHE A 108 0.14 -1.83 -3.93
CA PHE A 108 -0.88 -1.18 -4.77
C PHE A 108 -2.00 -2.13 -5.18
N ARG A 109 -1.66 -3.35 -5.64
CA ARG A 109 -2.67 -4.36 -5.98
C ARG A 109 -3.52 -4.69 -4.77
N PHE A 110 -2.89 -5.00 -3.65
CA PHE A 110 -3.57 -5.35 -2.41
C PHE A 110 -4.54 -4.27 -1.92
N ILE A 111 -4.10 -3.01 -1.82
CA ILE A 111 -4.98 -1.95 -1.30
C ILE A 111 -6.11 -1.61 -2.26
N THR A 112 -5.87 -1.69 -3.59
CA THR A 112 -6.90 -1.36 -4.58
C THR A 112 -7.95 -2.46 -4.66
N GLU A 113 -7.54 -3.72 -4.52
CA GLU A 113 -8.45 -4.86 -4.34
C GLU A 113 -9.25 -4.71 -3.06
N GLN A 114 -8.61 -4.42 -1.92
CA GLN A 114 -9.31 -4.18 -0.66
C GLN A 114 -10.35 -3.07 -0.78
N GLN A 115 -10.00 -1.94 -1.40
CA GLN A 115 -10.92 -0.82 -1.61
C GLN A 115 -12.09 -1.20 -2.53
N TYR A 116 -11.81 -1.94 -3.60
CA TYR A 116 -12.85 -2.46 -4.49
C TYR A 116 -13.83 -3.37 -3.73
N PHE A 117 -13.33 -4.29 -2.91
CA PHE A 117 -14.17 -5.17 -2.10
C PHE A 117 -14.94 -4.41 -1.01
N ARG A 118 -14.33 -3.44 -0.31
CA ARG A 118 -15.03 -2.58 0.65
C ARG A 118 -16.21 -1.85 0.00
N ARG A 119 -16.03 -1.35 -1.24
CA ARG A 119 -17.12 -0.72 -2.01
C ARG A 119 -18.22 -1.70 -2.42
N LEU A 120 -17.88 -2.96 -2.71
CA LEU A 120 -18.85 -3.98 -3.10
C LEU A 120 -19.65 -4.54 -1.92
N VAL A 121 -19.00 -4.76 -0.78
CA VAL A 121 -19.55 -5.51 0.36
C VAL A 121 -20.01 -4.58 1.50
N GLY A 122 -19.64 -3.29 1.48
CA GLY A 122 -19.91 -2.31 2.53
C GLY A 122 -18.73 -2.14 3.50
N GLU A 123 -18.64 -0.98 4.15
CA GLU A 123 -17.48 -0.56 4.96
C GLU A 123 -17.26 -1.37 6.25
N GLU A 124 -18.28 -2.09 6.72
CA GLU A 124 -18.27 -2.76 8.03
C GLU A 124 -17.54 -4.12 8.04
N LYS A 125 -17.21 -4.70 6.87
CA LYS A 125 -16.53 -6.00 6.83
C LYS A 125 -15.02 -5.85 6.70
N GLU A 126 -14.32 -6.21 7.77
CA GLU A 126 -12.86 -6.33 7.74
C GLU A 126 -12.47 -7.54 6.88
N LEU A 127 -11.79 -7.27 5.77
CA LEU A 127 -11.27 -8.29 4.86
C LEU A 127 -9.90 -8.72 5.33
N VAL A 128 -9.72 -10.01 5.57
CA VAL A 128 -8.37 -10.57 5.72
C VAL A 128 -7.97 -11.26 4.44
N SER A 129 -6.76 -10.96 3.99
CA SER A 129 -6.17 -11.63 2.84
C SER A 129 -5.30 -12.79 3.27
N VAL A 130 -5.56 -13.94 2.66
CA VAL A 130 -4.88 -15.22 2.90
C VAL A 130 -4.09 -15.58 1.65
N CYS A 131 -2.86 -16.06 1.83
CA CYS A 131 -2.05 -16.56 0.73
C CYS A 131 -2.62 -17.90 0.26
N LEU A 132 -2.94 -18.02 -1.03
CA LEU A 132 -3.48 -19.23 -1.65
C LEU A 132 -2.53 -20.44 -1.56
N TYR A 133 -1.24 -20.20 -1.35
CA TYR A 133 -0.20 -21.25 -1.42
C TYR A 133 0.37 -21.67 -0.07
N CYS A 134 0.41 -20.77 0.91
CA CYS A 134 1.00 -21.06 2.22
C CYS A 134 0.11 -20.64 3.39
N GLU A 135 -1.11 -20.17 3.11
CA GLU A 135 -2.13 -19.82 4.09
C GLU A 135 -1.73 -18.71 5.08
N LYS A 136 -0.57 -18.08 4.89
CA LYS A 136 -0.18 -16.88 5.64
C LYS A 136 -1.22 -15.80 5.41
N THR A 137 -1.58 -15.10 6.47
CA THR A 137 -2.46 -13.94 6.42
C THR A 137 -1.60 -12.67 6.34
N LYS A 138 -2.07 -11.70 5.57
CA LYS A 138 -1.47 -10.36 5.59
C LYS A 138 -2.13 -9.59 6.73
N ASN A 139 -1.37 -9.35 7.80
CA ASN A 139 -1.87 -8.60 8.94
C ASN A 139 -1.87 -7.08 8.65
N GLY A 140 -2.52 -6.29 9.50
CA GLY A 140 -2.55 -4.82 9.40
C GLY A 140 -1.18 -4.11 9.48
N THR A 141 -0.08 -4.85 9.65
CA THR A 141 1.30 -4.32 9.65
C THR A 141 2.02 -4.50 8.31
N GLY A 142 1.32 -5.01 7.29
CA GLY A 142 1.87 -5.25 5.95
C GLY A 142 2.69 -6.54 5.82
N LYS A 143 2.90 -7.29 6.91
CA LYS A 143 3.67 -8.54 6.93
C LYS A 143 2.77 -9.77 6.75
N TRP A 144 3.28 -10.73 6.01
CA TRP A 144 2.67 -12.06 5.87
C TRP A 144 3.12 -12.98 6.99
N GLN A 145 2.19 -13.47 7.79
CA GLN A 145 2.48 -14.39 8.90
C GLN A 145 1.42 -15.48 9.00
N ILE A 146 1.78 -16.60 9.62
CA ILE A 146 0.79 -17.61 10.00
C ILE A 146 0.08 -17.01 11.23
N ASP A 147 -1.21 -16.74 11.11
CA ASP A 147 -2.01 -16.25 12.23
C ASP A 147 -2.70 -17.44 12.93
N PRO A 148 -2.32 -17.79 14.17
CA PRO A 148 -2.95 -18.88 14.91
C PRO A 148 -4.41 -18.57 15.31
N TYR A 149 -4.87 -17.32 15.16
CA TYR A 149 -6.26 -16.92 15.45
C TYR A 149 -7.21 -17.03 14.25
N PHE A 150 -6.73 -17.52 13.09
CA PHE A 150 -7.52 -17.59 11.86
C PHE A 150 -8.67 -18.62 11.86
N GLU A 151 -8.84 -19.38 12.96
CA GLU A 151 -9.94 -20.35 13.11
C GLU A 151 -11.30 -19.75 13.49
N ARG A 152 -11.46 -18.41 13.54
CA ARG A 152 -12.73 -17.78 13.96
C ARG A 152 -13.36 -16.91 12.88
N GLY A 153 -14.26 -17.52 12.11
CA GLY A 153 -15.52 -16.89 11.67
C GLY A 153 -15.45 -15.51 11.01
N GLN A 154 -14.41 -15.24 10.21
CA GLN A 154 -14.42 -14.04 9.36
C GLN A 154 -15.16 -14.33 8.06
N ASP A 155 -16.33 -13.72 7.89
CA ASP A 155 -17.23 -13.93 6.75
C ASP A 155 -16.74 -13.32 5.43
N SER A 156 -15.52 -12.76 5.40
CA SER A 156 -14.96 -12.04 4.25
C SER A 156 -13.47 -12.30 4.11
N ILE A 157 -13.12 -13.44 3.49
CA ILE A 157 -11.75 -13.81 3.14
C ILE A 157 -11.49 -13.43 1.68
N SER A 158 -10.36 -12.77 1.43
CA SER A 158 -9.81 -12.61 0.08
C SER A 158 -8.57 -13.49 -0.08
N HIS A 159 -8.35 -14.06 -1.26
CA HIS A 159 -7.16 -14.87 -1.53
C HIS A 159 -6.16 -14.05 -2.36
N GLY A 160 -4.90 -14.05 -1.95
CA GLY A 160 -3.77 -13.44 -2.66
C GLY A 160 -2.57 -14.39 -2.71
N ILE A 161 -1.42 -13.88 -3.12
CA ILE A 161 -0.14 -14.62 -3.07
C ILE A 161 0.90 -13.78 -2.31
N CYS A 162 1.49 -14.37 -1.27
CA CYS A 162 2.56 -13.71 -0.51
C CYS A 162 3.86 -13.66 -1.32
N ASN A 163 4.81 -12.82 -0.90
CA ASN A 163 6.08 -12.65 -1.62
C ASN A 163 6.86 -13.96 -1.76
N ASP A 164 6.95 -14.74 -0.68
CA ASP A 164 7.66 -16.03 -0.69
C ASP A 164 7.07 -16.98 -1.74
N CYS A 165 5.74 -17.04 -1.83
CA CYS A 165 5.06 -17.90 -2.79
C CYS A 165 5.11 -17.34 -4.20
N TYR A 166 5.04 -16.02 -4.37
CA TYR A 166 5.19 -15.40 -5.68
C TYR A 166 6.57 -15.69 -6.28
N GLU A 167 7.65 -15.57 -5.52
CA GLU A 167 9.01 -15.87 -6.00
C GLU A 167 9.22 -17.34 -6.34
N ARG A 168 8.55 -18.23 -5.60
CA ARG A 168 8.57 -19.66 -5.92
C ARG A 168 7.85 -19.91 -7.24
N VAL A 169 6.61 -19.45 -7.37
CA VAL A 169 5.77 -19.66 -8.55
C VAL A 169 6.37 -19.01 -9.80
N GLU A 170 6.91 -17.80 -9.68
CA GLU A 170 7.58 -17.11 -10.79
C GLU A 170 8.79 -17.87 -11.29
N ARG A 171 9.61 -18.45 -10.39
CA ARG A 171 10.74 -19.31 -10.80
C ARG A 171 10.26 -20.61 -11.45
N GLU A 172 9.30 -21.29 -10.84
CA GLU A 172 8.74 -22.54 -11.39
C GLU A 172 8.19 -22.33 -12.80
N ILE A 173 7.45 -21.23 -13.00
CA ILE A 173 6.94 -20.86 -14.32
C ILE A 173 8.10 -20.60 -15.28
N MET A 174 9.07 -19.75 -14.92
CA MET A 174 10.21 -19.42 -15.80
C MET A 174 11.04 -20.65 -16.18
N ASP A 175 11.23 -21.60 -15.27
CA ASP A 175 11.93 -22.86 -15.53
C ASP A 175 11.15 -23.77 -16.50
N GLU A 176 9.82 -23.67 -16.54
CA GLU A 176 8.97 -24.43 -17.47
C GLU A 176 8.89 -23.80 -18.87
N ILE A 177 9.03 -22.48 -19.01
CA ILE A 177 8.90 -21.82 -20.33
C ILE A 177 10.22 -21.75 -21.11
N GLY A 178 11.39 -21.79 -20.46
CA GLY A 178 12.71 -21.81 -21.12
C GLY A 178 13.11 -20.50 -21.80
#